data_AF-A0A6P1DC68-F1
#
_entry.id   AF-A0A6P1DC68-F1
#
_cell.length_a   1.000
_cell.length_b   1.000
_cell.length_c   1.000
_cell.angle_alpha   90.00
_cell.angle_beta   90.00
_cell.angle_gamma   90.00
#
_symmetry.space_group_name_H-M   'P 1'
#
loop_
_entity.id
_entity.type
_entity.pdbx_description
1 polymer ?
#
loop_
_entity_poly.entity_id
_entity_poly.type
_entity_poly.pdbx_seq_one_letter_code
_entity_poly.pdbx_strand_id
1 'polypeptide(L)'
;AAGEAKCTYGTGSFLLSNTGTAPVRSGHGLLTTVAFRIGDEPAHYALEGSIASTGSLVQWLRDQLGIISGAAHSESLAAQVADNGGVYFVPAFSGLFAPHWRSDARGAIVGLTSYITRGHLARAVLEATAWQTREVVEAMNADTGQSLREL
;
A
#
# COMPACT_ATOMS: atom_id res chain seq x y z
N ALA A 1 -20.56 -6.85 -1.25
CA ALA A 1 -20.98 -7.25 -2.61
C ALA A 1 -19.78 -7.37 -3.54
N ALA A 2 -19.95 -7.98 -4.73
CA ALA A 2 -18.88 -8.02 -5.72
C ALA A 2 -18.48 -6.59 -6.13
N GLY A 3 -17.18 -6.31 -6.19
CA GLY A 3 -16.63 -4.98 -6.47
C GLY A 3 -16.43 -4.08 -5.24
N GLU A 4 -16.84 -4.51 -4.05
CA GLU A 4 -16.39 -3.90 -2.79
C GLU A 4 -14.96 -4.36 -2.48
N ALA A 5 -14.13 -3.45 -2.00
CA ALA A 5 -12.85 -3.80 -1.43
C ALA A 5 -12.71 -3.24 -0.02
N LYS A 6 -11.68 -3.72 0.66
CA LYS A 6 -11.22 -3.17 1.92
C LYS A 6 -9.71 -3.09 1.90
N CYS A 7 -9.14 -2.07 2.55
CA CYS A 7 -7.72 -2.02 2.86
C CYS A 7 -7.50 -1.95 4.38
N THR A 8 -6.74 -2.90 4.92
CA THR A 8 -6.35 -2.88 6.33
C THR A 8 -4.93 -2.35 6.45
N TYR A 9 -4.74 -1.24 7.18
CA TYR A 9 -3.44 -0.63 7.43
C TYR A 9 -2.87 -1.09 8.77
N GLY A 10 -1.70 -1.72 8.74
CA GLY A 10 -0.95 -2.18 9.91
C GLY A 10 0.56 -2.05 9.68
N THR A 11 1.36 -3.00 10.14
CA THR A 11 2.82 -3.05 9.86
C THR A 11 3.09 -3.06 8.34
N GLY A 12 2.34 -3.89 7.63
CA GLY A 12 2.10 -3.79 6.19
C GLY A 12 0.60 -3.57 5.95
N SER A 13 0.18 -3.56 4.68
CA SER A 13 -1.23 -3.42 4.32
C SER A 13 -1.70 -4.57 3.44
N PHE A 14 -2.97 -4.94 3.61
CA PHE A 14 -3.63 -5.98 2.82
C PHE A 14 -4.92 -5.43 2.25
N LEU A 15 -4.98 -5.42 0.92
CA LEU A 15 -6.15 -5.00 0.16
C LEU A 15 -6.82 -6.22 -0.43
N LEU A 16 -8.12 -6.37 -0.17
CA LEU A 16 -8.93 -7.48 -0.68
C LEU A 16 -10.14 -6.92 -1.41
N SER A 17 -10.41 -7.43 -2.62
CA SER A 17 -11.61 -7.09 -3.40
C SER A 17 -12.44 -8.34 -3.65
N ASN A 18 -13.74 -8.30 -3.30
CA ASN A 18 -14.65 -9.42 -3.47
C ASN A 18 -15.02 -9.60 -4.95
N THR A 19 -14.80 -10.81 -5.50
CA THR A 19 -15.07 -11.13 -6.91
C THR A 19 -16.32 -12.00 -7.11
N GLY A 20 -17.15 -12.17 -6.06
CA GLY A 20 -18.33 -13.03 -6.11
C GLY A 20 -17.97 -14.52 -6.06
N THR A 21 -18.79 -15.37 -6.67
CA THR A 21 -18.67 -16.84 -6.60
C THR A 21 -17.77 -17.43 -7.69
N ALA A 22 -17.29 -16.61 -8.62
CA ALA A 22 -16.34 -17.00 -9.65
C ALA A 22 -14.93 -16.51 -9.26
N PRO A 23 -13.92 -17.39 -9.19
CA PRO A 23 -12.55 -16.97 -8.92
C PRO A 23 -11.97 -16.22 -10.13
N VAL A 24 -11.42 -15.03 -9.89
CA VAL A 24 -10.65 -14.27 -10.89
C VAL A 24 -9.18 -14.61 -10.73
N ARG A 25 -8.55 -15.13 -11.79
CA ARG A 25 -7.10 -15.37 -11.82
C ARG A 25 -6.38 -14.10 -12.23
N SER A 26 -5.47 -13.62 -11.41
CA SER A 26 -4.72 -12.40 -11.70
C SER A 26 -3.71 -12.59 -12.82
N GLY A 27 -3.70 -11.64 -13.76
CA GLY A 27 -2.61 -11.42 -14.71
C GLY A 27 -1.63 -10.32 -14.27
N HIS A 28 -1.93 -9.61 -13.18
CA HIS A 28 -1.20 -8.43 -12.71
C HIS A 28 -0.51 -8.63 -11.34
N GLY A 29 -0.21 -9.88 -10.99
CA GLY A 29 0.55 -10.20 -9.77
C GLY A 29 -0.26 -10.13 -8.48
N LEU A 30 -1.58 -10.30 -8.53
CA LEU A 30 -2.42 -10.43 -7.34
C LEU A 30 -2.66 -11.90 -6.98
N LEU A 31 -3.04 -12.13 -5.73
CA LEU A 31 -3.41 -13.46 -5.26
C LEU A 31 -4.91 -13.69 -5.46
N THR A 32 -5.28 -14.82 -6.03
CA THR A 32 -6.67 -15.30 -6.01
C THR A 32 -6.88 -16.12 -4.76
N THR A 33 -7.82 -15.73 -3.91
CA THR A 33 -8.10 -16.41 -2.63
C THR A 33 -9.60 -16.60 -2.39
N VAL A 34 -9.95 -17.43 -1.43
CA VAL A 34 -11.33 -17.53 -0.91
C VAL A 34 -11.55 -16.37 0.05
N ALA A 35 -12.57 -15.56 -0.18
CA ALA A 35 -12.98 -14.48 0.70
C ALA A 35 -13.71 -15.03 1.94
N PHE A 36 -14.76 -15.81 1.70
CA PHE A 36 -15.55 -16.46 2.74
C PHE A 36 -16.46 -17.55 2.15
N ARG A 37 -16.99 -18.41 3.03
CA ARG A 37 -18.11 -19.32 2.74
C ARG A 37 -18.97 -19.43 3.98
N ILE A 38 -20.29 -19.25 3.84
CA ILE A 38 -21.23 -19.28 4.96
C ILE A 38 -22.13 -20.51 4.80
N GLY A 39 -21.94 -21.50 5.68
CA GLY A 39 -22.68 -22.76 5.63
C GLY A 39 -22.55 -23.46 4.27
N ASP A 40 -23.69 -23.83 3.71
CA ASP A 40 -23.78 -24.55 2.44
C ASP A 40 -23.79 -23.64 1.20
N GLU A 41 -23.78 -22.31 1.38
CA GLU A 41 -23.73 -21.36 0.26
C GLU A 41 -22.44 -21.52 -0.56
N PRO A 42 -22.44 -21.12 -1.85
CA PRO A 42 -21.23 -21.10 -2.65
C PRO A 42 -20.11 -20.26 -2.00
N ALA A 43 -18.86 -20.69 -2.18
CA ALA A 43 -17.73 -19.88 -1.74
C ALA A 43 -17.67 -18.56 -2.51
N HIS A 44 -17.39 -17.48 -1.81
CA HIS A 44 -17.04 -16.20 -2.39
C HIS A 44 -15.52 -16.07 -2.45
N TYR A 45 -15.02 -15.49 -3.53
CA TYR A 45 -13.60 -15.30 -3.80
C TYR A 45 -13.19 -13.83 -3.69
N ALA A 46 -11.89 -13.60 -3.57
CA ALA A 46 -11.30 -12.28 -3.61
C ALA A 46 -9.99 -12.26 -4.41
N LEU A 47 -9.68 -11.09 -4.97
CA LEU A 47 -8.31 -10.72 -5.29
C LEU A 47 -7.68 -10.07 -4.07
N GLU A 48 -6.44 -10.43 -3.79
CA GLU A 48 -5.66 -9.90 -2.68
C GLU A 48 -4.33 -9.33 -3.19
N GLY A 49 -4.03 -8.11 -2.75
CA GLY A 49 -2.72 -7.48 -2.91
C GLY A 49 -2.13 -7.15 -1.54
N SER A 50 -0.86 -7.50 -1.35
CA SER A 50 -0.13 -7.28 -0.10
C SER A 50 0.97 -6.23 -0.30
N ILE A 51 1.05 -5.31 0.66
CA ILE A 51 2.03 -4.23 0.71
C ILE A 51 2.90 -4.45 1.94
N ALA A 52 4.18 -4.73 1.72
CA ALA A 52 5.09 -5.17 2.78
C ALA A 52 5.27 -4.13 3.89
N SER A 53 5.44 -2.85 3.51
CA SER A 53 5.85 -1.79 4.42
C SER A 53 4.92 -0.58 4.34
N THR A 54 4.11 -0.41 5.38
CA THR A 54 3.23 0.76 5.57
C THR A 54 3.43 1.35 6.96
N GLY A 55 2.81 0.83 8.02
CA GLY A 55 3.04 1.29 9.39
C GLY A 55 4.48 1.05 9.86
N SER A 56 5.13 -0.01 9.39
CA SER A 56 6.57 -0.26 9.64
C SER A 56 7.47 0.81 9.03
N LEU A 57 7.05 1.46 7.94
CA LEU A 57 7.82 2.56 7.33
C LEU A 57 7.83 3.79 8.24
N VAL A 58 6.69 4.10 8.86
CA VAL A 58 6.59 5.17 9.87
C VAL A 58 7.40 4.82 11.11
N GLN A 59 7.36 3.56 11.56
CA GLN A 59 8.19 3.08 12.67
C GLN A 59 9.69 3.20 12.34
N TRP A 60 10.11 2.84 11.13
CA TRP A 60 11.49 2.98 10.68
C TRP A 60 11.95 4.45 10.68
N LEU A 61 11.09 5.37 10.23
CA LEU A 61 11.37 6.82 10.26
C LEU A 61 11.64 7.34 11.68
N ARG A 62 10.95 6.77 12.68
CA ARG A 62 11.14 7.05 14.10
C ARG A 62 12.43 6.42 14.63
N ASP A 63 12.53 5.09 14.50
CA ASP A 63 13.51 4.30 15.25
C ASP A 63 14.91 4.34 14.62
N GLN A 64 14.99 4.46 13.29
CA GLN A 64 16.27 4.41 12.57
C GLN A 64 16.78 5.81 12.17
N LEU A 65 15.88 6.71 11.76
CA LEU A 65 16.26 8.06 11.35
C LEU A 65 16.03 9.14 12.43
N GLY A 66 15.28 8.84 13.49
CA GLY A 66 15.00 9.81 14.55
C GLY A 66 14.25 11.06 14.08
N ILE A 67 13.60 11.00 12.90
CA ILE A 67 12.96 12.17 12.28
C ILE A 67 11.67 12.55 12.99
N ILE A 68 10.94 11.53 13.48
CA ILE A 68 9.72 11.69 14.27
C ILE A 68 9.93 11.06 15.65
N SER A 69 9.19 11.55 16.64
CA SER A 69 9.20 11.03 18.01
C SER A 69 8.13 9.96 18.27
N GLY A 70 7.16 9.83 17.35
CA GLY A 70 6.05 8.89 17.46
C GLY A 70 5.19 8.93 16.19
N ALA A 71 4.31 7.94 16.02
CA ALA A 71 3.49 7.82 14.81
C ALA A 71 2.64 9.08 14.54
N ALA A 72 1.99 9.65 15.56
CA ALA A 72 1.17 10.87 15.40
C ALA A 72 1.99 12.10 14.97
N HIS A 73 3.28 12.17 15.32
CA HIS A 73 4.15 13.26 14.89
C HIS A 73 4.41 13.21 13.37
N SER A 74 4.30 12.05 12.71
CA SER A 74 4.45 11.96 11.25
C SER A 74 3.43 12.83 10.51
N GLU A 75 2.16 12.79 10.91
CA GLU A 75 1.09 13.61 10.35
C GLU A 75 1.30 15.09 10.65
N SER A 76 1.57 15.43 11.92
CA SER A 76 1.81 16.83 12.32
C SER A 76 3.01 17.45 11.58
N LEU A 77 4.01 16.65 11.24
CA LEU A 77 5.20 17.11 10.54
C LEU A 77 4.98 17.21 9.02
N ALA A 78 4.27 16.24 8.44
CA ALA A 78 3.87 16.26 7.04
C ALA A 78 2.90 17.41 6.71
N ALA A 79 2.08 17.84 7.68
CA ALA A 79 1.16 18.97 7.53
C ALA A 79 1.84 20.35 7.56
N GLN A 80 3.12 20.44 7.92
CA GLN A 80 3.88 21.70 7.93
C GLN A 80 4.41 22.10 6.54
N VAL A 81 4.30 21.19 5.56
CA VAL A 81 4.73 21.40 4.17
C VAL A 81 3.52 21.24 3.25
N ALA A 82 3.51 22.00 2.15
CA ALA A 82 2.41 21.95 1.19
C ALA A 82 2.36 20.60 0.43
N ASP A 83 3.54 20.05 0.10
CA ASP A 83 3.73 18.84 -0.69
C ASP A 83 4.94 18.02 -0.20
N ASN A 84 5.33 16.99 -0.95
CA ASN A 84 6.51 16.15 -0.65
C ASN A 84 7.84 16.75 -1.13
N GLY A 85 7.84 17.97 -1.71
CA GLY A 85 9.04 18.66 -2.20
C GLY A 85 9.69 18.00 -3.42
N GLY A 86 9.02 17.06 -4.08
CA GLY A 86 9.59 16.21 -5.13
C GLY A 86 10.28 14.96 -4.62
N VAL A 87 10.23 14.70 -3.30
CA VAL A 87 10.82 13.51 -2.69
C VAL A 87 9.87 12.33 -2.80
N TYR A 88 10.41 11.19 -3.23
CA TYR A 88 9.70 9.92 -3.23
C TYR A 88 10.45 8.90 -2.41
N PHE A 89 9.69 8.14 -1.61
CA PHE A 89 10.20 7.00 -0.87
C PHE A 89 9.68 5.72 -1.53
N VAL A 90 10.58 4.80 -1.87
CA VAL A 90 10.25 3.44 -2.36
C VAL A 90 10.56 2.47 -1.22
N PRO A 91 9.57 1.96 -0.46
CA PRO A 91 9.80 1.24 0.79
C PRO A 91 10.01 -0.26 0.61
N ALA A 92 10.97 -0.63 -0.24
CA ALA A 92 11.30 -2.02 -0.56
C ALA A 92 12.31 -2.62 0.45
N PHE A 93 12.08 -2.53 1.76
CA PHE A 93 13.03 -3.06 2.77
C PHE A 93 13.21 -4.57 2.70
N SER A 94 12.15 -5.29 2.34
CA SER A 94 12.15 -6.74 2.08
C SER A 94 11.82 -7.07 0.62
N GLY A 95 12.11 -6.15 -0.30
CA GLY A 95 11.66 -6.19 -1.70
C GLY A 95 10.28 -5.56 -1.91
N LEU A 96 9.85 -5.48 -3.17
CA LEU A 96 8.51 -5.03 -3.56
C LEU A 96 7.60 -6.25 -3.75
N PHE A 97 6.38 -6.17 -3.20
CA PHE A 97 5.35 -7.20 -3.35
C PHE A 97 4.45 -6.87 -4.53
N ALA A 98 3.15 -7.20 -4.46
CA ALA A 98 2.20 -6.91 -5.53
C ALA A 98 2.18 -5.40 -5.85
N PRO A 99 2.09 -5.03 -7.14
CA PRO A 99 2.04 -5.89 -8.33
C PRO A 99 3.43 -6.33 -8.86
N HIS A 100 4.53 -5.86 -8.28
CA HIS A 100 5.89 -5.96 -8.84
C HIS A 100 6.61 -7.29 -8.60
N TRP A 101 6.47 -7.89 -7.43
CA TRP A 101 7.17 -9.11 -6.99
C TRP A 101 8.70 -9.10 -7.25
N ARG A 102 9.36 -8.02 -6.84
CA ARG A 102 10.82 -7.83 -6.96
C ARG A 102 11.49 -7.98 -5.59
N SER A 103 11.89 -9.20 -5.26
CA SER A 103 12.55 -9.53 -3.97
C SER A 103 13.98 -8.94 -3.84
N ASP A 104 14.62 -8.63 -4.96
CA ASP A 104 15.94 -8.02 -5.02
C ASP A 104 15.91 -6.49 -4.86
N ALA A 105 14.73 -5.86 -4.98
CA ALA A 105 14.57 -4.43 -4.77
C ALA A 105 14.94 -4.03 -3.33
N ARG A 106 15.45 -2.81 -3.17
CA ARG A 106 15.85 -2.23 -1.87
C ARG A 106 15.24 -0.86 -1.69
N GLY A 107 15.08 -0.46 -0.43
CA GLY A 107 14.54 0.84 -0.06
C GLY A 107 15.33 1.98 -0.70
N ALA A 108 14.63 2.96 -1.29
CA ALA A 108 15.24 4.10 -1.95
C ALA A 108 14.54 5.40 -1.60
N ILE A 109 15.31 6.48 -1.47
CA ILE A 109 14.81 7.86 -1.36
C ILE A 109 15.38 8.62 -2.55
N VAL A 110 14.52 9.23 -3.36
CA VAL A 110 14.90 9.97 -4.55
C VAL A 110 14.29 11.37 -4.55
N GLY A 111 14.84 12.27 -5.36
CA GLY A 111 14.35 13.65 -5.46
C GLY A 111 14.84 14.59 -4.36
N LEU A 112 15.93 14.22 -3.67
CA LEU A 112 16.54 15.08 -2.64
C LEU A 112 17.21 16.30 -3.27
N THR A 113 16.87 17.47 -2.72
CA THR A 113 17.50 18.76 -3.00
C THR A 113 17.83 19.46 -1.67
N SER A 114 18.55 20.57 -1.72
CA SER A 114 18.95 21.29 -0.50
C SER A 114 17.80 21.97 0.25
N TYR A 115 16.61 22.12 -0.34
CA TYR A 115 15.44 22.72 0.33
C TYR A 115 14.59 21.68 1.07
N ILE A 116 14.89 20.39 0.93
CA ILE A 116 14.15 19.32 1.59
C ILE A 116 14.32 19.41 3.11
N THR A 117 13.20 19.18 3.80
CA THR A 117 13.12 19.23 5.26
C THR A 117 12.57 17.92 5.76
N ARG A 118 12.65 17.72 7.07
CA ARG A 118 12.01 16.59 7.74
C ARG A 118 10.48 16.50 7.50
N GLY A 119 9.82 17.63 7.22
CA GLY A 119 8.41 17.69 6.79
C GLY A 119 8.17 16.97 5.47
N HIS A 120 8.97 17.31 4.46
CA HIS A 120 8.91 16.66 3.15
C HIS A 120 9.19 15.16 3.23
N LEU A 121 10.15 14.73 4.06
CA LEU A 121 10.44 13.31 4.28
C LEU A 121 9.29 12.57 4.96
N ALA A 122 8.68 13.15 6.00
CA ALA A 122 7.51 12.57 6.65
C ALA A 122 6.33 12.46 5.69
N ARG A 123 6.09 13.50 4.88
CA ARG A 123 5.06 13.52 3.84
C ARG A 123 5.28 12.43 2.79
N ALA A 124 6.50 12.31 2.24
CA ALA A 124 6.86 11.30 1.26
C ALA A 124 6.70 9.86 1.80
N VAL A 125 7.00 9.64 3.08
CA VAL A 125 6.78 8.34 3.75
C VAL A 125 5.30 7.98 3.82
N LEU A 126 4.43 8.93 4.19
CA LEU A 126 2.97 8.69 4.22
C LEU A 126 2.41 8.46 2.81
N GLU A 127 2.84 9.28 1.84
CA GLU A 127 2.42 9.15 0.45
C GLU A 127 2.89 7.83 -0.19
N ALA A 128 4.07 7.30 0.16
CA ALA A 128 4.54 6.00 -0.32
C ALA A 128 3.58 4.85 0.04
N THR A 129 2.90 4.92 1.19
CA THR A 129 1.84 3.96 1.54
C THR A 129 0.64 4.11 0.60
N ALA A 130 0.20 5.35 0.33
CA ALA A 130 -0.92 5.61 -0.56
C ALA A 130 -0.63 5.22 -2.02
N TRP A 131 0.61 5.46 -2.49
CA TRP A 131 1.04 5.05 -3.83
C TRP A 131 1.02 3.53 -4.00
N GLN A 132 1.52 2.78 -3.02
CA GLN A 132 1.46 1.31 -3.05
C GLN A 132 0.01 0.78 -2.95
N THR A 133 -0.87 1.44 -2.19
CA THR A 133 -2.29 1.10 -2.21
C THR A 133 -2.89 1.32 -3.60
N ARG A 134 -2.56 2.45 -4.23
CA ARG A 134 -3.08 2.80 -5.55
C ARG A 134 -2.66 1.81 -6.64
N GLU A 135 -1.38 1.41 -6.69
CA GLU A 135 -0.93 0.43 -7.70
C GLU A 135 -1.63 -0.93 -7.55
N VAL A 136 -1.92 -1.36 -6.32
CA VAL A 136 -2.69 -2.58 -6.06
C VAL A 136 -4.14 -2.43 -6.52
N VAL A 137 -4.76 -1.28 -6.27
CA VAL A 137 -6.12 -0.97 -6.78
C VAL A 137 -6.15 -0.96 -8.31
N GLU A 138 -5.15 -0.35 -8.95
CA GLU A 138 -5.05 -0.33 -10.41
C GLU A 138 -4.88 -1.74 -10.99
N ALA A 139 -4.07 -2.59 -10.36
CA ALA A 139 -3.95 -4.00 -10.74
C ALA A 139 -5.28 -4.77 -10.57
N MET A 140 -6.02 -4.52 -9.48
CA MET A 140 -7.34 -5.15 -9.26
C MET A 140 -8.36 -4.73 -10.30
N ASN A 141 -8.39 -3.44 -10.64
CA ASN A 141 -9.28 -2.92 -11.69
C ASN A 141 -8.96 -3.55 -13.04
N ALA A 142 -7.67 -3.71 -13.35
CA ALA A 142 -7.22 -4.34 -14.59
C ALA A 142 -7.60 -5.84 -14.66
N ASP A 143 -7.50 -6.58 -13.55
CA ASP A 143 -7.86 -8.01 -13.50
C ASP A 143 -9.38 -8.25 -13.54
N THR A 144 -10.18 -7.35 -12.98
CA THR A 144 -11.64 -7.51 -12.90
C THR A 144 -12.38 -6.84 -14.04
N GLY A 145 -11.74 -5.94 -14.78
CA GLY A 145 -12.38 -5.08 -15.78
C GLY A 145 -13.40 -4.11 -15.18
N GLN A 146 -13.37 -3.90 -13.86
CA GLN A 146 -14.31 -3.06 -13.13
C GLN A 146 -13.55 -2.05 -12.28
N SER A 147 -14.02 -0.80 -12.27
CA SER A 147 -13.51 0.19 -11.33
C SER A 147 -14.01 -0.12 -9.92
N LEU A 148 -13.06 -0.20 -8.99
CA LEU A 148 -13.32 -0.28 -7.56
C LEU A 148 -14.24 0.88 -7.12
N ARG A 149 -15.36 0.53 -6.48
CA ARG A 149 -16.42 1.52 -6.15
C ARG A 149 -16.24 2.16 -4.79
N GLU A 150 -15.68 1.40 -3.84
CA GLU A 150 -15.54 1.80 -2.43
C GLU A 150 -14.35 1.05 -1.82
N LEU A 151 -13.57 1.72 -0.97
CA LEU A 151 -12.35 1.22 -0.32
C LEU A 151 -12.39 1.38 1.20
#